data_AF-A0ABD5YG47-F1
#
_entry.id   AF-A0ABD5YG47-F1
#
_cell.length_a   1.000
_cell.length_b   1.000
_cell.length_c   1.000
_cell.angle_alpha   90.00
_cell.angle_beta   90.00
_cell.angle_gamma   90.00
#
_symmetry.space_group_name_H-M   'P 1'
#
loop_
_entity.id
_entity.type
_entity.pdbx_description
1 polymer ?
#
loop_
_entity_poly.entity_id
_entity_poly.type
_entity_poly.pdbx_seq_one_letter_code
_entity_poly.pdbx_strand_id
1 'polypeptide(L)'
;MTDEIDIPTEPRAAVDALATHLTATADRPVPPATNRWLGEAEAVARDATSDGLDTQTRRKRVRQVATLLESADETGDVVADRHIEAAIECCRVVLANE
;
A
#
# COMPACT_ATOMS: atom_id res chain seq x y z
N MET A 1 10.68 -20.47 6.65
CA MET A 1 9.53 -19.70 7.14
C MET A 1 9.10 -18.82 5.99
N THR A 2 8.09 -19.25 5.24
CA THR A 2 7.33 -18.33 4.41
C THR A 2 6.66 -17.38 5.39
N ASP A 3 7.19 -16.17 5.55
CA ASP A 3 6.43 -15.08 6.15
C ASP A 3 5.21 -14.87 5.26
N GLU A 4 4.12 -15.54 5.62
CA GLU A 4 2.84 -15.41 4.97
C GLU A 4 2.36 -14.00 5.28
N ILE A 5 2.40 -13.13 4.28
CA ILE A 5 1.95 -11.76 4.44
C ILE A 5 0.42 -11.83 4.64
N ASP A 6 -0.01 -11.60 5.88
CA ASP A 6 -1.43 -11.60 6.23
C ASP A 6 -2.09 -10.34 5.65
N ILE A 7 -3.05 -10.55 4.74
CA ILE A 7 -3.87 -9.48 4.16
C ILE A 7 -5.18 -9.43 4.93
N PRO A 8 -5.42 -8.38 5.75
CA PRO A 8 -6.66 -8.30 6.50
C PRO A 8 -7.87 -8.21 5.57
N THR A 9 -8.98 -8.85 5.96
CA THR A 9 -10.25 -8.78 5.20
C THR A 9 -11.12 -7.58 5.60
N GLU A 10 -10.85 -6.96 6.75
CA GLU A 10 -11.58 -5.78 7.19
C GLU A 10 -11.00 -4.50 6.58
N PRO A 11 -11.82 -3.59 6.01
CA PRO A 11 -11.31 -2.40 5.33
C PRO A 11 -10.43 -1.50 6.20
N ARG A 12 -10.74 -1.34 7.50
CA ARG A 12 -9.91 -0.50 8.39
C ARG A 12 -8.54 -1.13 8.62
N ALA A 13 -8.51 -2.42 8.96
CA ALA A 13 -7.26 -3.16 9.15
C ALA A 13 -6.42 -3.22 7.87
N ALA A 14 -7.07 -3.37 6.71
CA ALA A 14 -6.40 -3.36 5.40
C ALA A 14 -5.73 -2.01 5.10
N VAL A 15 -6.30 -0.87 5.53
CA VAL A 15 -5.64 0.44 5.39
C VAL A 15 -4.39 0.56 6.25
N ASP A 16 -4.43 0.01 7.48
CA ASP A 16 -3.27 0.07 8.37
C ASP A 16 -2.16 -0.90 7.89
N ALA A 17 -2.54 -2.07 7.37
CA ALA A 17 -1.63 -3.00 6.71
C ALA A 17 -1.02 -2.41 5.43
N LEU A 18 -1.80 -1.71 4.61
CA LEU A 18 -1.33 -1.00 3.43
C LEU A 18 -0.18 -0.04 3.77
N ALA A 19 -0.38 0.82 4.78
CA ALA A 19 0.66 1.75 5.21
C ALA A 19 1.90 1.01 5.75
N THR A 20 1.70 -0.07 6.49
CA THR A 20 2.79 -0.90 7.02
C THR A 20 3.64 -1.52 5.92
N HIS A 21 3.02 -2.07 4.88
CA HIS A 21 3.75 -2.65 3.75
C HIS A 21 4.52 -1.60 2.96
N LEU A 22 3.95 -0.42 2.72
CA LEU A 22 4.65 0.64 2.00
C LEU A 22 5.84 1.21 2.79
N THR A 23 5.73 1.34 4.11
CA THR A 23 6.87 1.67 4.96
C THR A 23 7.94 0.57 4.91
N ALA A 24 7.55 -0.71 4.96
CA ALA A 24 8.50 -1.82 4.83
C ALA A 24 9.19 -1.87 3.45
N THR A 25 8.50 -1.46 2.39
CA THR A 25 9.10 -1.27 1.05
C THR A 25 10.11 -0.12 1.04
N ALA A 26 9.85 0.98 1.74
CA ALA A 26 10.77 2.12 1.80
C ALA A 26 12.11 1.80 2.50
N ASP A 27 12.13 0.80 3.38
CA ASP A 27 13.34 0.29 4.04
C ASP A 27 14.19 -0.65 3.14
N ARG A 28 13.75 -0.91 1.89
CA ARG A 28 14.43 -1.77 0.93
C ARG A 28 15.23 -0.99 -0.12
N PRO A 29 16.23 -1.62 -0.75
CA PRO A 29 16.90 -1.02 -1.90
C PRO A 29 15.94 -0.96 -3.10
N VAL A 30 15.45 0.24 -3.42
CA VAL A 30 14.55 0.49 -4.56
C VAL A 30 15.19 1.39 -5.61
N PRO A 31 14.97 1.16 -6.92
CA PRO A 31 15.45 2.04 -7.98
C PRO A 31 14.90 3.46 -7.81
N PRO A 32 15.69 4.52 -8.05
CA PRO A 32 15.21 5.89 -7.90
C PRO A 32 13.98 6.23 -8.75
N ALA A 33 13.85 5.61 -9.93
CA ALA A 33 12.71 5.80 -10.81
C ALA A 33 11.41 5.29 -10.18
N THR A 34 11.44 4.10 -9.56
CA THR A 34 10.32 3.50 -8.84
C THR A 34 10.04 4.22 -7.53
N ASN A 35 11.10 4.64 -6.81
CA ASN A 35 11.00 5.25 -5.49
C ASN A 35 10.16 6.53 -5.46
N ARG A 36 10.12 7.28 -6.58
CA ARG A 36 9.24 8.45 -6.70
C ARG A 36 7.76 8.10 -6.48
N TRP A 37 7.29 7.00 -7.06
CA TRP A 37 5.90 6.56 -6.94
C TRP A 37 5.64 5.97 -5.55
N LEU A 38 6.56 5.16 -5.05
CA LEU A 38 6.43 4.48 -3.76
C LEU A 38 6.43 5.45 -2.57
N GLY A 39 7.25 6.50 -2.61
CA GLY A 39 7.25 7.52 -1.57
C GLY A 39 5.95 8.32 -1.49
N GLU A 40 5.33 8.64 -2.63
CA GLU A 40 4.00 9.27 -2.64
C GLU A 40 2.93 8.29 -2.16
N ALA A 41 2.98 7.03 -2.60
CA ALA A 41 2.06 5.99 -2.18
C ALA A 41 2.09 5.81 -0.65
N GLU A 42 3.28 5.75 -0.05
CA GLU A 42 3.45 5.64 1.40
C GLU A 42 2.80 6.84 2.11
N ALA A 43 3.12 8.05 1.68
CA ALA A 43 2.59 9.27 2.31
C ALA A 43 1.06 9.31 2.27
N VAL A 44 0.46 8.95 1.14
CA VAL A 44 -1.01 8.90 0.97
C VAL A 44 -1.63 7.77 1.80
N ALA A 45 -1.00 6.60 1.88
CA ALA A 45 -1.47 5.50 2.72
C ALA A 45 -1.45 5.87 4.20
N ARG A 46 -0.39 6.53 4.68
CA ARG A 46 -0.31 7.04 6.06
C ARG A 46 -1.34 8.13 6.35
N ASP A 47 -1.61 9.02 5.38
CA ASP A 47 -2.74 9.95 5.51
C ASP A 47 -4.06 9.19 5.68
N ALA A 48 -4.25 8.13 4.89
CA ALA A 48 -5.43 7.28 4.95
C ALA A 48 -5.59 6.51 6.27
N THR A 49 -4.53 6.32 7.09
CA THR A 49 -4.67 5.70 8.41
C THR A 49 -5.22 6.66 9.47
N SER A 50 -5.32 7.96 9.17
CA SER A 50 -5.74 8.97 10.14
C SER A 50 -7.12 8.68 10.72
N ASP A 51 -7.25 8.94 12.02
CA ASP A 51 -8.53 8.89 12.73
C ASP A 51 -9.41 10.08 12.30
N GLY A 52 -10.74 9.88 12.32
CA GLY A 52 -11.70 10.92 11.95
C GLY A 52 -11.92 11.11 10.44
N LEU A 53 -11.16 10.43 9.57
CA LEU A 53 -11.48 10.39 8.14
C LEU A 53 -12.76 9.59 7.89
N ASP A 54 -13.67 10.18 7.12
CA ASP A 54 -14.85 9.49 6.62
C ASP A 54 -14.45 8.38 5.62
N THR A 55 -15.33 7.39 5.48
CA THR A 55 -15.10 6.22 4.60
C THR A 55 -14.86 6.61 3.15
N GLN A 56 -15.51 7.65 2.62
CA GLN A 56 -15.35 8.05 1.22
C GLN A 56 -13.97 8.69 0.99
N THR A 57 -13.55 9.59 1.87
CA THR A 57 -12.21 10.19 1.84
C THR A 57 -11.14 9.12 1.95
N ARG A 58 -11.27 8.19 2.90
CA ARG A 58 -10.33 7.08 3.07
C ARG A 58 -10.21 6.23 1.80
N ARG A 59 -11.34 5.84 1.20
CA ARG A 59 -11.37 5.09 -0.06
C ARG A 59 -10.74 5.88 -1.22
N LYS A 60 -10.99 7.19 -1.29
CA LYS A 60 -10.38 8.05 -2.31
C LYS A 60 -8.85 8.05 -2.21
N ARG A 61 -8.31 8.14 -0.99
CA ARG A 61 -6.86 8.04 -0.74
C ARG A 61 -6.32 6.67 -1.16
N VAL A 62 -6.97 5.59 -0.77
CA VAL A 62 -6.55 4.23 -1.13
C VAL A 62 -6.60 4.00 -2.64
N ARG A 63 -7.59 4.55 -3.34
CA ARG A 63 -7.62 4.48 -4.81
C ARG A 63 -6.42 5.20 -5.45
N GLN A 64 -6.03 6.36 -4.91
CA GLN A 64 -4.82 7.05 -5.36
C GLN A 64 -3.56 6.19 -5.13
N VAL A 65 -3.45 5.54 -3.97
CA VAL A 65 -2.35 4.60 -3.68
C VAL A 65 -2.31 3.47 -4.70
N ALA A 66 -3.45 2.84 -5.01
CA ALA A 66 -3.51 1.78 -6.01
C ALA A 66 -2.98 2.24 -7.38
N THR A 67 -3.39 3.43 -7.85
CA THR A 67 -2.89 4.00 -9.11
C THR A 67 -1.38 4.28 -9.09
N LEU A 68 -0.84 4.73 -7.96
CA LEU A 68 0.60 4.95 -7.81
C LEU A 68 1.38 3.63 -7.86
N LEU A 69 0.86 2.58 -7.21
CA LEU A 69 1.47 1.25 -7.22
C LEU A 69 1.43 0.60 -8.60
N GLU A 70 0.36 0.80 -9.38
CA GLU A 70 0.29 0.35 -10.78
C GLU A 70 1.30 1.04 -11.69
N SER A 71 1.76 2.25 -11.31
CA SER A 71 2.77 3.01 -12.06
C SER A 71 4.21 2.67 -11.64
N ALA A 72 4.38 1.91 -10.56
CA ALA A 72 5.67 1.49 -10.07
C ALA A 72 6.13 0.24 -10.83
N ASP A 73 7.29 0.33 -11.49
CA ASP A 73 7.96 -0.84 -12.05
C ASP A 73 8.49 -1.75 -10.93
N GLU A 74 8.80 -3.01 -11.27
CA GLU A 74 9.49 -3.94 -10.36
C GLU A 74 10.73 -3.30 -9.74
N THR A 75 10.94 -3.57 -8.46
CA THR A 75 12.02 -2.97 -7.69
C THR A 75 13.35 -3.71 -7.89
N GLY A 76 13.29 -4.97 -8.33
CA GLY A 76 14.45 -5.86 -8.37
C GLY A 76 14.85 -6.41 -6.99
N ASP A 77 14.09 -6.07 -5.94
CA ASP A 77 14.19 -6.68 -4.61
C ASP A 77 12.92 -7.50 -4.35
N VAL A 78 13.08 -8.83 -4.31
CA VAL A 78 11.96 -9.77 -4.16
C VAL A 78 11.14 -9.56 -2.88
N VAL A 79 11.69 -8.91 -1.86
CA VAL A 79 10.97 -8.63 -0.61
C VAL A 79 10.20 -7.32 -0.72
N ALA A 80 10.77 -6.29 -1.35
CA ALA A 80 10.06 -5.07 -1.70
C ALA A 80 8.87 -5.37 -2.63
N ASP A 81 9.07 -6.20 -3.65
CA ASP A 81 8.02 -6.58 -4.60
C ASP A 81 6.88 -7.34 -3.89
N ARG A 82 7.20 -8.23 -2.94
CA ARG A 82 6.16 -8.89 -2.10
C ARG A 82 5.37 -7.92 -1.23
N HIS A 83 6.02 -6.91 -0.67
CA HIS A 83 5.32 -5.87 0.09
C HIS A 83 4.44 -5.00 -0.82
N ILE A 84 4.87 -4.72 -2.05
CA ILE A 84 4.06 -4.02 -3.05
C ILE A 84 2.83 -4.86 -3.44
N GLU A 85 3.01 -6.14 -3.72
CA GLU A 85 1.90 -7.06 -4.01
C GLU A 85 0.89 -7.09 -2.85
N ALA A 86 1.38 -7.23 -1.61
CA ALA A 86 0.53 -7.20 -0.43
C ALA A 86 -0.22 -5.86 -0.25
N ALA A 87 0.45 -4.74 -0.53
CA ALA A 87 -0.17 -3.42 -0.53
C ALA A 87 -1.30 -3.33 -1.58
N ILE A 88 -1.10 -3.90 -2.78
CA ILE A 88 -2.14 -3.95 -3.81
C ILE A 88 -3.35 -4.78 -3.35
N GLU A 89 -3.14 -5.93 -2.71
CA GLU A 89 -4.25 -6.72 -2.17
C GLU A 89 -5.01 -5.98 -1.06
N CYS A 90 -4.30 -5.28 -0.16
CA CYS A 90 -4.93 -4.42 0.84
C CYS A 90 -5.81 -3.34 0.20
N CYS A 91 -5.34 -2.69 -0.87
CA CYS A 91 -6.14 -1.73 -1.64
C CYS A 91 -7.44 -2.37 -2.15
N ARG A 92 -7.38 -3.60 -2.68
CA ARG A 92 -8.56 -4.31 -3.19
C ARG A 92 -9.59 -4.58 -2.09
N VAL A 93 -9.15 -5.01 -0.90
CA VAL A 93 -10.05 -5.23 0.24
C VAL A 93 -10.82 -3.95 0.60
N VAL A 94 -10.13 -2.81 0.65
CA VAL A 94 -10.76 -1.52 0.97
C VAL A 94 -11.75 -1.08 -0.12
N LEU A 95 -11.49 -1.44 -1.38
CA LEU A 95 -12.27 -1.00 -2.53
C LEU A 95 -13.41 -1.95 -2.92
N ALA A 96 -13.42 -3.20 -2.46
CA ALA A 96 -14.32 -4.27 -2.90
C ALA A 96 -15.85 -4.03 -2.73
N ASN A 97 -16.27 -3.07 -1.89
CA ASN A 97 -17.69 -2.79 -1.63
C ASN A 97 -18.15 -1.45 -2.27
N GLU A 98 -18.09 -1.35 -3.59
CA GLU A 98 -18.75 -0.27 -4.36
C GLU A 98 -20.23 -0.54 -4.64
#